data_AF-A0A2E9YEU8-F1
#
_entry.id   AF-A0A2E9YEU8-F1
#
_cell.length_a   1.000
_cell.length_b   1.000
_cell.length_c   1.000
_cell.angle_alpha   90.00
_cell.angle_beta   90.00
_cell.angle_gamma   90.00
#
_symmetry.space_group_name_H-M   'P 1'
#
loop_
_entity.id
_entity.type
_entity.pdbx_description
1 polymer ?
#
loop_
_entity_poly.entity_id
_entity_poly.type
_entity_poly.pdbx_seq_one_letter_code
_entity_poly.pdbx_strand_id
1 'polypeptide(L)'
;MHCGTKSRGFSRQSCAACAARDDANAYAVGLCRWSGYHFVPLGVIFVTEIETISRRMNTSKTSSHVHFVFVAMVGSLLFMMSSCSTDIVLNAPYKKSPVVFGLLDAQQDTQWVRVNRTWLGDGNQFDAAMLADSSEYPAEDLTVEITERVGGQIREWSLIDTVIGNKLEDGIFFGPHQQMWYFIPEGGLNTDAEYDLKIAIEGEEDDVTATTNMIAEQIGNISQPPPGVTNFKIGFASVGFQTTFPDITFKWSSTAGASRYDATMLIHVTERIWNDEAHTDLLTEEERIIEWPIGTLTTQDDEGGDILQKEVSGERFFTTLASQLEPDPFVTRVLGVWDDEVQIARVVDFVLTIANDELSTYLEINSPVTGVIQERPEYTNINWGSEGGLGLFAARSTQGVYGIGCTTASLAYLIEGADTYELNFCTPNPFSDFYCD
;
A
#
# COMPACT_ATOMS: atom_id res chain seq x y z
N MET A 1 -61.62 0.66 17.21
CA MET A 1 -61.62 -0.67 17.88
C MET A 1 -60.18 -0.97 18.27
N HIS A 2 -59.94 -1.14 19.58
CA HIS A 2 -58.72 -1.54 20.33
C HIS A 2 -57.34 -1.03 19.86
N CYS A 3 -56.77 -0.05 20.60
CA CYS A 3 -55.66 -0.19 21.59
C CYS A 3 -54.29 -0.33 20.92
N GLY A 4 -53.23 0.45 21.16
CA GLY A 4 -52.95 1.53 22.10
C GLY A 4 -51.42 1.68 22.22
N THR A 5 -50.92 2.92 22.14
CA THR A 5 -49.72 3.51 22.80
C THR A 5 -48.28 2.99 22.59
N LYS A 6 -47.44 3.97 22.16
CA LYS A 6 -46.13 4.44 22.71
C LYS A 6 -44.79 3.73 22.40
N SER A 7 -43.99 4.44 21.59
CA SER A 7 -42.62 4.98 21.82
C SER A 7 -41.62 4.28 22.77
N ARG A 8 -40.40 4.03 22.24
CA ARG A 8 -39.03 4.40 22.71
C ARG A 8 -38.02 3.25 22.58
N GLY A 9 -36.81 3.59 22.11
CA GLY A 9 -35.57 3.21 22.78
C GLY A 9 -34.71 2.08 22.18
N PHE A 10 -33.48 2.45 21.83
CA PHE A 10 -32.26 1.64 21.73
C PHE A 10 -32.19 0.42 22.68
N SER A 11 -31.71 -0.73 22.18
CA SER A 11 -30.56 -1.48 22.76
C SER A 11 -30.27 -2.80 22.03
N ARG A 12 -28.99 -3.03 21.72
CA ARG A 12 -28.19 -4.29 21.71
C ARG A 12 -28.91 -5.65 21.53
N GLN A 13 -28.50 -6.37 20.48
CA GLN A 13 -28.34 -7.84 20.47
C GLN A 13 -27.02 -8.13 19.72
N SER A 14 -25.89 -8.46 20.36
CA SER A 14 -25.51 -9.78 20.91
C SER A 14 -25.86 -10.95 19.99
N CYS A 15 -24.94 -11.32 19.09
CA CYS A 15 -24.87 -12.67 18.54
C CYS A 15 -23.65 -13.38 19.13
N ALA A 16 -23.94 -14.50 19.78
CA ALA A 16 -23.04 -15.32 20.55
C ALA A 16 -22.00 -16.01 19.65
N ALA A 17 -20.79 -16.08 20.17
CA ALA A 17 -19.73 -16.95 19.69
C ALA A 17 -20.15 -18.43 19.84
N CYS A 18 -20.17 -19.17 18.73
CA CYS A 18 -19.98 -20.61 18.76
C CYS A 18 -18.48 -20.85 18.56
N ALA A 19 -17.79 -21.19 19.65
CA ALA A 19 -16.43 -21.67 19.61
C ALA A 19 -16.43 -23.08 19.00
N ALA A 20 -15.87 -23.23 17.80
CA ALA A 20 -15.31 -24.48 17.34
C ALA A 20 -13.78 -24.35 17.46
N ARG A 21 -13.23 -25.04 18.46
CA ARG A 21 -11.81 -25.37 18.56
C ARG A 21 -11.47 -26.22 17.34
N ASP A 22 -10.51 -25.79 16.55
CA ASP A 22 -9.61 -26.69 15.83
C ASP A 22 -8.28 -25.95 15.62
N ASP A 23 -7.23 -26.56 16.15
CA ASP A 23 -5.84 -26.10 16.09
C ASP A 23 -5.31 -26.26 14.66
N ALA A 24 -4.96 -25.16 14.00
CA ALA A 24 -4.18 -25.17 12.77
C ALA A 24 -3.31 -23.91 12.69
N ASN A 25 -2.00 -24.14 12.55
CA ASN A 25 -0.95 -23.12 12.46
C ASN A 25 -1.24 -22.11 11.33
N ALA A 26 -1.41 -20.84 11.70
CA ALA A 26 -1.45 -19.72 10.77
C ALA A 26 -0.20 -18.87 10.96
N TYR A 27 0.57 -18.68 9.89
CA TYR A 27 1.63 -17.67 9.84
C TYR A 27 0.98 -16.33 9.47
N ALA A 28 1.22 -15.29 10.29
CA ALA A 28 0.74 -13.94 10.02
C ALA A 28 1.91 -13.07 9.55
N VAL A 29 1.94 -12.73 8.26
CA VAL A 29 2.83 -11.71 7.72
C VAL A 29 2.06 -10.39 7.66
N GLY A 30 2.52 -9.44 8.46
CA GLY A 30 1.95 -8.12 8.56
C GLY A 30 2.53 -7.14 7.58
N LEU A 31 1.85 -6.90 6.46
CA LEU A 31 2.18 -5.78 5.60
C LEU A 31 1.76 -4.46 6.27
N CYS A 32 2.74 -3.65 6.65
CA CYS A 32 2.47 -2.27 7.05
C CYS A 32 2.11 -1.45 5.81
N ARG A 33 0.88 -0.92 5.82
CA ARG A 33 0.34 -0.02 4.81
C ARG A 33 1.06 1.32 4.89
N TRP A 34 1.76 1.69 3.82
CA TRP A 34 2.16 3.06 3.59
C TRP A 34 0.92 3.86 3.19
N SER A 35 0.65 4.97 3.89
CA SER A 35 -0.46 5.87 3.57
C SER A 35 -0.28 6.43 2.15
N GLY A 36 -1.34 6.35 1.35
CA GLY A 36 -1.38 6.78 -0.06
C GLY A 36 -2.48 6.13 -0.91
N TYR A 37 -3.20 5.10 -0.42
CA TYR A 37 -4.31 4.50 -1.17
C TYR A 37 -5.44 4.03 -0.25
N HIS A 38 -6.68 4.47 -0.50
CA HIS A 38 -7.91 3.94 0.13
C HIS A 38 -8.65 2.99 -0.83
N PHE A 39 -8.92 1.75 -0.41
CA PHE A 39 -9.96 0.89 -0.98
C PHE A 39 -10.69 0.07 0.10
N VAL A 40 -11.99 -0.14 -0.15
CA VAL A 40 -13.10 -0.65 0.69
C VAL A 40 -13.00 -2.18 0.93
N PRO A 41 -13.55 -2.76 2.03
CA PRO A 41 -13.15 -4.09 2.52
C PRO A 41 -13.91 -5.24 1.84
N LEU A 42 -13.23 -6.36 1.59
CA LEU A 42 -13.84 -7.61 1.12
C LEU A 42 -13.52 -8.79 2.05
N GLY A 43 -14.57 -9.56 2.36
CA GLY A 43 -14.63 -10.55 3.42
C GLY A 43 -13.89 -11.86 3.17
N VAL A 44 -13.82 -12.63 4.25
CA VAL A 44 -13.15 -13.92 4.41
C VAL A 44 -13.95 -15.03 3.70
N ILE A 45 -13.28 -15.86 2.89
CA ILE A 45 -13.82 -17.13 2.35
C ILE A 45 -12.97 -18.28 2.92
N PHE A 46 -13.63 -19.27 3.52
CA PHE A 46 -13.03 -20.54 3.96
C PHE A 46 -13.09 -21.59 2.83
N VAL A 47 -12.01 -22.35 2.64
CA VAL A 47 -11.99 -23.56 1.80
C VAL A 47 -11.76 -24.77 2.70
N THR A 48 -12.66 -25.76 2.62
CA THR A 48 -12.53 -27.07 3.28
C THR A 48 -12.33 -28.14 2.21
N GLU A 49 -11.28 -28.96 2.32
CA GLU A 49 -11.06 -30.10 1.42
C GLU A 49 -11.27 -31.43 2.17
N ILE A 50 -12.03 -32.35 1.54
CA ILE A 50 -12.17 -33.75 1.95
C ILE A 50 -11.91 -34.59 0.69
N GLU A 51 -10.79 -35.31 0.63
CA GLU A 51 -10.62 -36.40 -0.32
C GLU A 51 -11.04 -37.74 0.30
N THR A 52 -11.96 -38.44 -0.38
CA THR A 52 -12.43 -39.78 0.00
C THR A 52 -11.85 -40.81 -0.96
N ILE A 53 -10.86 -41.61 -0.53
CA ILE A 53 -10.39 -42.78 -1.27
C ILE A 53 -11.28 -44.00 -0.94
N SER A 54 -12.09 -44.42 -1.91
CA SER A 54 -12.87 -45.66 -1.85
C SER A 54 -12.09 -46.82 -2.49
N ARG A 55 -11.72 -47.85 -1.70
CA ARG A 55 -11.41 -49.20 -2.21
C ARG A 55 -12.30 -50.24 -1.54
N ARG A 56 -13.14 -50.88 -2.36
CA ARG A 56 -13.95 -52.07 -2.02
C ARG A 56 -13.05 -53.29 -1.83
N MET A 57 -13.21 -53.99 -0.71
CA MET A 57 -12.84 -55.41 -0.56
C MET A 57 -14.11 -56.24 -0.41
N ASN A 58 -14.21 -57.34 -1.18
CA ASN A 58 -15.25 -58.34 -1.06
C ASN A 58 -14.65 -59.68 -0.61
N THR A 59 -15.09 -60.09 0.59
CA THR A 59 -15.48 -61.45 1.00
C THR A 59 -14.54 -62.64 0.81
N SER A 60 -14.22 -63.32 1.92
CA SER A 60 -14.68 -64.71 2.12
C SER A 60 -14.87 -65.06 3.61
N LYS A 61 -15.99 -65.74 3.88
CA LYS A 61 -16.34 -66.52 5.09
C LYS A 61 -15.42 -67.77 5.16
N THR A 62 -15.14 -68.47 6.26
CA THR A 62 -16.02 -68.97 7.35
C THR A 62 -15.20 -69.78 8.38
N SER A 63 -15.62 -69.77 9.65
CA SER A 63 -15.60 -70.84 10.70
C SER A 63 -14.26 -71.50 11.10
N SER A 64 -13.92 -71.80 12.36
CA SER A 64 -14.72 -72.28 13.50
C SER A 64 -13.85 -72.41 14.77
N HIS A 65 -14.49 -72.55 15.93
CA HIS A 65 -14.01 -73.13 17.21
C HIS A 65 -13.44 -72.21 18.29
N VAL A 66 -14.36 -71.49 18.95
CA VAL A 66 -14.80 -71.74 20.34
C VAL A 66 -13.83 -72.57 21.20
N HIS A 67 -12.67 -72.01 21.55
CA HIS A 67 -11.96 -72.30 22.82
C HIS A 67 -11.07 -71.11 23.28
N PHE A 68 -11.09 -69.99 22.57
CA PHE A 68 -10.19 -68.85 22.78
C PHE A 68 -10.83 -67.67 23.55
N VAL A 69 -12.01 -67.85 24.15
CA VAL A 69 -12.80 -66.75 24.72
C VAL A 69 -12.33 -66.34 26.13
N PHE A 70 -11.64 -67.21 26.87
CA PHE A 70 -11.20 -66.88 28.23
C PHE A 70 -9.79 -66.31 28.35
N VAL A 71 -8.91 -66.55 27.38
CA VAL A 71 -7.56 -65.95 27.33
C VAL A 71 -7.58 -64.57 26.67
N ALA A 72 -8.53 -64.33 25.76
CA ALA A 72 -8.71 -63.04 25.09
C ALA A 72 -9.21 -61.92 26.03
N MET A 73 -9.92 -62.25 27.11
CA MET A 73 -10.49 -61.24 28.01
C MET A 73 -9.45 -60.67 29.02
N VAL A 74 -8.39 -61.42 29.34
CA VAL A 74 -7.30 -60.97 30.23
C VAL A 74 -6.15 -60.35 29.44
N GLY A 75 -5.89 -60.81 28.21
CA GLY A 75 -4.90 -60.20 27.31
C GLY A 75 -5.34 -58.85 26.74
N SER A 76 -6.65 -58.62 26.58
CA SER A 76 -7.19 -57.34 26.07
C SER A 76 -7.20 -56.21 27.11
N LEU A 77 -7.08 -56.52 28.41
CA LEU A 77 -7.02 -55.50 29.47
C LEU A 77 -5.60 -54.97 29.71
N LEU A 78 -4.57 -55.73 29.32
CA LEU A 78 -3.15 -55.35 29.47
C LEU A 78 -2.57 -54.55 28.29
N PHE A 79 -3.31 -54.46 27.17
CA PHE A 79 -2.94 -53.58 26.04
C PHE A 79 -3.58 -52.19 26.11
N MET A 80 -4.44 -51.90 27.10
CA MET A 80 -5.09 -50.59 27.25
C MET A 80 -4.30 -49.58 28.10
N MET A 81 -3.08 -49.89 28.53
CA MET A 81 -2.25 -48.95 29.32
C MET A 81 -0.94 -48.53 28.65
N SER A 82 -0.69 -48.93 27.39
CA SER A 82 0.36 -48.30 26.59
C SER A 82 -0.21 -47.12 25.82
N SER A 83 -0.62 -46.09 26.56
CA SER A 83 -0.71 -44.74 25.98
C SER A 83 0.73 -44.31 25.70
N CYS A 84 1.21 -44.64 24.50
CA CYS A 84 2.29 -43.88 23.91
C CYS A 84 1.72 -42.47 23.73
N SER A 85 2.18 -41.48 24.51
CA SER A 85 1.99 -40.10 24.10
C SER A 85 2.71 -39.99 22.76
N THR A 86 1.95 -39.93 21.68
CA THR A 86 2.49 -39.32 20.47
C THR A 86 2.45 -37.83 20.74
N ASP A 87 3.37 -37.36 21.58
CA ASP A 87 3.78 -35.97 21.56
C ASP A 87 4.50 -35.79 20.23
N ILE A 88 3.69 -35.68 19.17
CA ILE A 88 4.18 -35.19 17.90
C ILE A 88 4.47 -33.73 18.20
N VAL A 89 5.74 -33.43 18.51
CA VAL A 89 6.24 -32.07 18.42
C VAL A 89 6.19 -31.74 16.93
N LEU A 90 5.03 -31.24 16.51
CA LEU A 90 4.67 -30.99 15.11
C LEU A 90 5.43 -29.79 14.52
N ASN A 91 6.27 -29.15 15.32
CA ASN A 91 6.97 -27.93 14.96
C ASN A 91 8.48 -28.20 15.10
N ALA A 92 9.23 -27.98 14.02
CA ALA A 92 10.63 -27.59 14.18
C ALA A 92 10.69 -26.41 15.16
N PRO A 93 11.74 -26.25 15.98
CA PRO A 93 11.88 -25.06 16.81
C PRO A 93 11.68 -23.83 15.95
N TYR A 94 10.69 -23.02 16.32
CA TYR A 94 10.31 -21.85 15.55
C TYR A 94 11.53 -20.92 15.40
N LYS A 95 11.90 -20.63 14.15
CA LYS A 95 12.97 -19.71 13.83
C LYS A 95 12.35 -18.35 13.48
N LYS A 96 12.88 -17.29 14.09
CA LYS A 96 12.45 -15.92 13.84
C LYS A 96 12.99 -15.50 12.48
N SER A 97 12.15 -15.45 11.46
CA SER A 97 12.55 -14.98 10.14
C SER A 97 12.59 -13.44 10.12
N PRO A 98 13.65 -12.82 9.58
CA PRO A 98 13.71 -11.38 9.44
C PRO A 98 12.71 -10.89 8.39
N VAL A 99 12.11 -9.73 8.64
CA VAL A 99 11.18 -9.01 7.77
C VAL A 99 11.75 -7.62 7.54
N VAL A 100 12.27 -7.34 6.35
CA VAL A 100 13.06 -6.14 6.07
C VAL A 100 12.42 -5.32 4.97
N PHE A 101 12.22 -4.03 5.21
CA PHE A 101 11.75 -3.09 4.19
C PHE A 101 12.68 -1.88 4.10
N GLY A 102 13.22 -1.61 2.93
CA GLY A 102 13.95 -0.38 2.64
C GLY A 102 13.68 0.06 1.20
N LEU A 103 13.29 1.32 1.01
CA LEU A 103 13.06 1.92 -0.29
C LEU A 103 13.94 3.14 -0.41
N LEU A 104 15.06 3.01 -1.11
CA LEU A 104 15.99 4.10 -1.34
C LEU A 104 15.41 5.11 -2.32
N ASP A 105 15.68 6.39 -2.11
CA ASP A 105 15.25 7.48 -2.99
C ASP A 105 16.33 8.57 -3.03
N ALA A 106 16.96 8.76 -4.19
CA ALA A 106 18.07 9.70 -4.35
C ALA A 106 17.70 11.17 -4.05
N GLN A 107 16.41 11.51 -4.14
CA GLN A 107 15.92 12.87 -3.88
C GLN A 107 15.68 13.12 -2.38
N GLN A 108 15.71 12.08 -1.54
CA GLN A 108 15.55 12.21 -0.10
C GLN A 108 16.91 12.39 0.58
N ASP A 109 16.95 13.28 1.57
CA ASP A 109 18.15 13.52 2.37
C ASP A 109 18.44 12.37 3.34
N THR A 110 17.39 11.70 3.82
CA THR A 110 17.44 10.63 4.81
C THR A 110 16.82 9.36 4.25
N GLN A 111 17.55 8.27 4.37
CA GLN A 111 17.14 6.96 3.90
C GLN A 111 16.77 6.07 5.08
N TRP A 112 15.74 5.24 4.89
CA TRP A 112 15.14 4.48 5.98
C TRP A 112 15.07 2.99 5.67
N VAL A 113 15.38 2.18 6.67
CA VAL A 113 15.22 0.73 6.67
C VAL A 113 14.43 0.34 7.91
N ARG A 114 13.45 -0.54 7.73
CA ARG A 114 12.71 -1.17 8.81
C ARG A 114 13.11 -2.63 8.91
N VAL A 115 13.47 -3.06 10.12
CA VAL A 115 13.87 -4.43 10.41
C VAL A 115 12.96 -5.00 11.49
N ASN A 116 12.11 -5.94 11.11
CA ASN A 116 11.19 -6.65 11.97
C ASN A 116 11.47 -8.15 11.91
N ARG A 117 10.74 -8.93 12.69
CA ARG A 117 10.76 -10.39 12.68
C ARG A 117 9.36 -10.96 12.66
N THR A 118 9.25 -12.17 12.16
CA THR A 118 8.07 -12.98 12.41
C THR A 118 7.96 -13.32 13.91
N TRP A 119 6.77 -13.72 14.33
CA TRP A 119 6.57 -14.31 15.65
C TRP A 119 5.71 -15.58 15.53
N LEU A 120 5.92 -16.47 16.48
CA LEU A 120 5.02 -17.58 16.77
C LEU A 120 5.05 -17.78 18.27
N GLY A 121 3.91 -17.60 18.91
CA GLY A 121 3.77 -17.76 20.36
C GLY A 121 2.52 -18.55 20.71
N ASP A 122 2.41 -18.98 21.96
CA ASP A 122 1.20 -19.60 22.47
C ASP A 122 0.09 -18.55 22.64
N GLY A 123 -1.11 -18.84 22.14
CA GLY A 123 -2.28 -17.96 22.29
C GLY A 123 -2.74 -17.28 21.00
N ASN A 124 -3.50 -16.20 21.15
CA ASN A 124 -4.08 -15.46 20.03
C ASN A 124 -3.04 -14.54 19.39
N GLN A 125 -2.70 -14.78 18.13
CA GLN A 125 -1.67 -14.02 17.42
C GLN A 125 -2.09 -12.56 17.15
N PHE A 126 -3.39 -12.25 17.14
CA PHE A 126 -3.86 -10.87 17.03
C PHE A 126 -3.52 -10.04 18.28
N ASP A 127 -3.51 -10.68 19.45
CA ASP A 127 -3.13 -10.00 20.69
C ASP A 127 -1.62 -9.76 20.71
N ALA A 128 -0.83 -10.72 20.21
CA ALA A 128 0.63 -10.57 20.06
C ALA A 128 1.00 -9.50 19.01
N ALA A 129 0.25 -9.38 17.91
CA ALA A 129 0.51 -8.36 16.88
C ALA A 129 0.38 -6.92 17.41
N MET A 130 -0.37 -6.72 18.50
CA MET A 130 -0.52 -5.43 19.19
C MET A 130 0.63 -5.09 20.15
N LEU A 131 1.58 -6.01 20.35
CA LEU A 131 2.76 -5.82 21.17
C LEU A 131 3.99 -5.63 20.28
N ALA A 132 4.69 -4.51 20.44
CA ALA A 132 5.88 -4.19 19.65
C ALA A 132 6.96 -5.27 19.76
N ASP A 133 7.19 -5.77 20.99
CA ASP A 133 8.21 -6.78 21.30
C ASP A 133 8.06 -8.10 20.53
N SER A 134 6.85 -8.37 20.02
CA SER A 134 6.53 -9.61 19.35
C SER A 134 7.14 -9.61 17.95
N SER A 135 7.13 -8.46 17.27
CA SER A 135 7.56 -8.34 15.87
C SER A 135 8.78 -7.44 15.64
N GLU A 136 9.29 -6.77 16.66
CA GLU A 136 10.55 -6.00 16.59
C GLU A 136 11.72 -6.80 17.18
N TYR A 137 12.92 -6.52 16.67
CA TYR A 137 14.17 -6.89 17.33
C TYR A 137 14.56 -5.78 18.31
N PRO A 138 15.15 -6.12 19.47
CA PRO A 138 15.85 -5.12 20.28
C PRO A 138 16.90 -4.38 19.43
N ALA A 139 17.01 -3.07 19.59
CA ALA A 139 17.92 -2.26 18.79
C ALA A 139 19.38 -2.68 18.98
N GLU A 140 19.74 -3.04 20.21
CA GLU A 140 21.08 -3.51 20.58
C GLU A 140 21.49 -4.84 19.91
N ASP A 141 20.52 -5.64 19.47
CA ASP A 141 20.77 -6.94 18.82
C ASP A 141 21.06 -6.79 17.32
N LEU A 142 20.91 -5.58 16.75
CA LEU A 142 21.02 -5.35 15.31
C LEU A 142 22.16 -4.40 14.95
N THR A 143 22.98 -4.81 13.99
CA THR A 143 23.89 -3.91 13.27
C THR A 143 23.45 -3.85 11.80
N VAL A 144 23.02 -2.67 11.36
CA VAL A 144 22.49 -2.44 9.99
C VAL A 144 23.48 -1.57 9.22
N GLU A 145 23.90 -2.03 8.05
CA GLU A 145 24.89 -1.38 7.20
C GLU A 145 24.40 -1.31 5.75
N ILE A 146 24.71 -0.20 5.07
CA ILE A 146 24.51 -0.05 3.63
C ILE A 146 25.85 0.27 2.97
N THR A 147 26.15 -0.45 1.89
CA THR A 147 27.34 -0.28 1.07
C THR A 147 26.94 0.18 -0.33
N GLU A 148 27.40 1.36 -0.74
CA GLU A 148 27.31 1.84 -2.12
C GLU A 148 28.53 1.37 -2.92
N ARG A 149 28.29 0.80 -4.11
CA ARG A 149 29.33 0.34 -5.04
C ARG A 149 29.17 0.97 -6.42
N VAL A 150 30.19 1.68 -6.89
CA VAL A 150 30.22 2.27 -8.24
C VAL A 150 31.64 2.31 -8.80
N GLY A 151 31.88 1.68 -9.96
CA GLY A 151 33.18 1.75 -10.64
C GLY A 151 34.40 1.35 -9.79
N GLY A 152 34.21 0.50 -8.78
CA GLY A 152 35.25 0.09 -7.82
C GLY A 152 35.45 1.03 -6.62
N GLN A 153 34.71 2.14 -6.55
CA GLN A 153 34.58 2.96 -5.34
C GLN A 153 33.53 2.36 -4.42
N ILE A 154 33.79 2.48 -3.11
CA ILE A 154 32.92 1.96 -2.05
C ILE A 154 32.68 3.08 -1.02
N ARG A 155 31.42 3.31 -0.68
CA ARG A 155 31.01 4.10 0.51
C ARG A 155 30.16 3.22 1.41
N GLU A 156 30.31 3.38 2.71
CA GLU A 156 29.62 2.57 3.71
C GLU A 156 28.98 3.47 4.76
N TRP A 157 27.77 3.09 5.18
CA TRP A 157 27.06 3.73 6.29
C TRP A 157 26.57 2.66 7.26
N SER A 158 26.92 2.82 8.53
CA SER A 158 26.22 2.14 9.63
C SER A 158 24.97 2.96 9.98
N LEU A 159 23.81 2.34 9.92
CA LEU A 159 22.55 3.02 10.17
C LEU A 159 22.34 3.23 11.67
N ILE A 160 21.69 4.34 12.01
CA ILE A 160 21.36 4.74 13.38
C ILE A 160 19.92 4.34 13.66
N ASP A 161 19.66 3.70 14.81
CA ASP A 161 18.32 3.35 15.25
C ASP A 161 17.57 4.57 15.81
N THR A 162 16.25 4.55 15.68
CA THR A 162 15.34 5.53 16.27
C THR A 162 13.92 4.98 16.36
N VAL A 163 13.05 5.68 17.09
CA VAL A 163 11.62 5.37 17.20
C VAL A 163 10.82 6.54 16.64
N ILE A 164 9.93 6.26 15.69
CA ILE A 164 9.06 7.26 15.06
C ILE A 164 7.59 6.99 15.40
N GLY A 165 6.80 8.06 15.61
CA GLY A 165 5.40 8.03 16.07
C GLY A 165 4.37 8.25 14.96
N ASN A 166 4.62 7.75 13.75
CA ASN A 166 3.79 8.00 12.56
C ASN A 166 3.03 6.75 12.06
N LYS A 167 3.01 5.66 12.85
CA LYS A 167 2.28 4.45 12.49
C LYS A 167 0.81 4.61 12.85
N LEU A 168 -0.08 4.24 11.92
CA LEU A 168 -1.52 4.29 12.15
C LEU A 168 -1.94 3.29 13.25
N GLU A 169 -2.93 3.67 14.04
CA GLU A 169 -3.49 2.85 15.13
C GLU A 169 -4.75 2.06 14.70
N ASP A 170 -5.23 2.27 13.47
CA ASP A 170 -6.44 1.65 12.93
C ASP A 170 -6.20 0.24 12.34
N GLY A 171 -4.97 -0.28 12.45
CA GLY A 171 -4.56 -1.58 11.93
C GLY A 171 -4.57 -2.71 12.97
N ILE A 172 -4.23 -3.93 12.52
CA ILE A 172 -4.08 -5.12 13.38
C ILE A 172 -2.71 -5.22 14.07
N PHE A 173 -1.82 -4.24 13.83
CA PHE A 173 -0.47 -4.20 14.38
C PHE A 173 -0.35 -3.06 15.38
N PHE A 174 0.61 -3.20 16.32
CA PHE A 174 0.94 -2.16 17.28
C PHE A 174 1.15 -0.78 16.63
N GLY A 175 0.75 0.28 17.32
CA GLY A 175 0.96 1.68 16.95
C GLY A 175 0.90 2.55 18.21
N PRO A 176 1.27 3.84 18.16
CA PRO A 176 1.66 4.60 16.98
C PRO A 176 3.18 4.64 16.74
N HIS A 177 3.96 4.08 17.66
CA HIS A 177 5.43 4.09 17.63
C HIS A 177 5.98 2.85 16.92
N GLN A 178 7.07 3.01 16.17
CA GLN A 178 7.78 1.93 15.49
C GLN A 178 9.29 2.18 15.46
N GLN A 179 10.08 1.12 15.62
CA GLN A 179 11.53 1.17 15.51
C GLN A 179 11.98 1.19 14.04
N MET A 180 12.94 2.04 13.73
CA MET A 180 13.44 2.29 12.38
C MET A 180 14.96 2.55 12.41
N TRP A 181 15.62 2.28 11.30
CA TRP A 181 17.04 2.57 11.09
C TRP A 181 17.19 3.56 9.94
N TYR A 182 18.09 4.52 10.08
CA TYR A 182 18.33 5.52 9.04
C TYR A 182 19.79 5.86 8.85
N PHE A 183 20.11 6.40 7.68
CA PHE A 183 21.39 7.05 7.41
C PHE A 183 21.18 8.30 6.55
N ILE A 184 22.15 9.20 6.62
CA ILE A 184 22.19 10.44 5.85
C ILE A 184 23.44 10.38 4.96
N PRO A 185 23.30 10.11 3.65
CA PRO A 185 24.42 10.10 2.72
C PRO A 185 24.90 11.54 2.47
N GLU A 186 25.97 11.97 3.13
CA GLU A 186 26.59 13.27 2.85
C GLU A 186 26.98 13.37 1.35
N GLY A 187 26.40 14.34 0.65
CA GLY A 187 26.56 14.51 -0.80
C GLY A 187 25.56 13.74 -1.67
N GLY A 188 24.57 13.07 -1.06
CA GLY A 188 23.52 12.32 -1.76
C GLY A 188 23.92 10.89 -2.15
N LEU A 189 22.91 10.13 -2.56
CA LEU A 189 23.07 8.80 -3.16
C LEU A 189 23.56 8.95 -4.60
N ASN A 190 24.51 8.11 -5.03
CA ASN A 190 24.87 8.02 -6.44
C ASN A 190 23.85 7.15 -7.19
N THR A 191 23.21 7.70 -8.23
CA THR A 191 22.20 6.99 -9.01
C THR A 191 22.76 5.95 -9.99
N ASP A 192 24.07 5.97 -10.25
CA ASP A 192 24.75 4.97 -11.09
C ASP A 192 25.32 3.80 -10.25
N ALA A 193 25.06 3.79 -8.95
CA ALA A 193 25.60 2.80 -8.02
C ALA A 193 24.62 1.65 -7.73
N GLU A 194 25.19 0.52 -7.31
CA GLU A 194 24.45 -0.54 -6.62
C GLU A 194 24.58 -0.37 -5.12
N TYR A 195 23.54 -0.72 -4.38
CA TYR A 195 23.49 -0.65 -2.92
C TYR A 195 23.26 -2.03 -2.34
N ASP A 196 24.15 -2.43 -1.44
CA ASP A 196 24.00 -3.66 -0.68
C ASP A 196 23.58 -3.32 0.76
N LEU A 197 22.46 -3.88 1.18
CA LEU A 197 22.02 -3.90 2.57
C LEU A 197 22.63 -5.11 3.26
N LYS A 198 23.17 -4.90 4.45
CA LYS A 198 23.65 -5.96 5.34
C LYS A 198 23.11 -5.75 6.75
N ILE A 199 22.56 -6.79 7.37
CA ILE A 199 22.10 -6.76 8.76
C ILE A 199 22.68 -7.95 9.50
N ALA A 200 23.49 -7.68 10.52
CA ALA A 200 23.92 -8.68 11.48
C ALA A 200 22.96 -8.71 12.67
N ILE A 201 22.50 -9.90 13.04
CA ILE A 201 21.58 -10.14 14.16
C ILE A 201 22.34 -10.92 15.24
N GLU A 202 22.37 -10.42 16.47
CA GLU A 202 23.06 -11.09 17.57
C GLU A 202 22.51 -12.51 17.79
N GLY A 203 23.41 -13.49 17.81
CA GLY A 203 23.06 -14.89 18.03
C GLY A 203 22.70 -15.69 16.77
N GLU A 204 22.58 -15.04 15.61
CA GLU A 204 22.44 -15.72 14.31
C GLU A 204 23.80 -15.85 13.62
N GLU A 205 24.01 -16.94 12.88
CA GLU A 205 25.27 -17.19 12.15
C GLU A 205 25.31 -16.49 10.78
N ASP A 206 24.14 -16.35 10.14
CA ASP A 206 24.01 -15.78 8.80
C ASP A 206 23.53 -14.32 8.87
N ASP A 207 24.22 -13.44 8.13
CA ASP A 207 23.81 -12.05 7.93
C ASP A 207 22.60 -11.99 6.96
N VAL A 208 21.69 -11.04 7.20
CA VAL A 208 20.65 -10.70 6.23
C VAL A 208 21.25 -9.79 5.17
N THR A 209 21.04 -10.10 3.90
CA THR A 209 21.61 -9.32 2.79
C THR A 209 20.60 -9.07 1.68
N ALA A 210 20.68 -7.92 1.03
CA ALA A 210 19.90 -7.61 -0.17
C ALA A 210 20.66 -6.61 -1.03
N THR A 211 20.39 -6.59 -2.33
CA THR A 211 21.03 -5.67 -3.28
C THR A 211 19.98 -4.99 -4.13
N THR A 212 20.19 -3.71 -4.44
CA THR A 212 19.32 -2.98 -5.37
C THR A 212 20.08 -1.93 -6.17
N ASN A 213 19.63 -1.64 -7.38
CA ASN A 213 20.08 -0.51 -8.18
C ASN A 213 19.23 0.73 -7.92
N MET A 214 19.75 1.90 -8.28
CA MET A 214 19.00 3.16 -8.21
C MET A 214 18.34 3.51 -9.54
N ILE A 215 17.33 4.38 -9.45
CA ILE A 215 16.73 5.04 -10.60
C ILE A 215 17.57 6.28 -10.93
N ALA A 216 18.03 6.39 -12.16
CA ALA A 216 18.79 7.54 -12.64
C ALA A 216 17.98 8.84 -12.53
N GLU A 217 18.66 9.97 -12.29
CA GLU A 217 18.03 11.28 -12.38
C GLU A 217 18.00 11.76 -13.84
N GLN A 218 16.81 12.06 -14.35
CA GLN A 218 16.65 12.63 -15.69
C GLN A 218 15.72 13.83 -15.66
N ILE A 219 16.31 15.03 -15.67
CA ILE A 219 15.56 16.28 -15.76
C ILE A 219 14.84 16.35 -17.11
N GLY A 220 13.55 16.67 -17.08
CA GLY A 220 12.77 16.90 -18.29
C GLY A 220 12.41 15.64 -19.07
N ASN A 221 12.37 14.49 -18.41
CA ASN A 221 11.87 13.25 -19.01
C ASN A 221 10.35 13.32 -19.29
N ILE A 222 9.58 14.07 -18.49
CA ILE A 222 8.19 14.39 -18.79
C ILE A 222 8.17 15.38 -19.95
N SER A 223 7.45 15.04 -21.01
CA SER A 223 7.30 15.88 -22.20
C SER A 223 5.90 16.47 -22.35
N GLN A 224 4.89 15.79 -21.78
CA GLN A 224 3.52 16.29 -21.68
C GLN A 224 2.94 15.87 -20.31
N PRO A 225 2.55 16.83 -19.46
CA PRO A 225 2.68 18.29 -19.61
C PRO A 225 4.15 18.76 -19.73
N PRO A 226 4.45 19.84 -20.48
CA PRO A 226 5.83 20.26 -20.70
C PRO A 226 6.43 20.93 -19.44
N PRO A 227 7.58 20.47 -18.93
CA PRO A 227 8.25 21.06 -17.78
C PRO A 227 8.79 22.45 -18.12
N GLY A 228 8.80 23.36 -17.13
CA GLY A 228 9.34 24.72 -17.27
C GLY A 228 8.46 25.69 -18.06
N VAL A 229 7.31 25.27 -18.58
CA VAL A 229 6.33 26.18 -19.21
C VAL A 229 5.40 26.73 -18.14
N THR A 230 5.72 27.92 -17.63
CA THR A 230 5.05 28.50 -16.46
C THR A 230 3.59 28.87 -16.67
N ASN A 231 3.14 29.07 -17.91
CA ASN A 231 1.76 29.44 -18.25
C ASN A 231 0.97 28.30 -18.92
N PHE A 232 1.44 27.05 -18.80
CA PHE A 232 0.78 25.89 -19.42
C PHE A 232 -0.61 25.66 -18.79
N LYS A 233 -1.60 25.42 -19.66
CA LYS A 233 -3.00 25.15 -19.26
C LYS A 233 -3.50 23.90 -19.95
N ILE A 234 -4.14 23.02 -19.17
CA ILE A 234 -4.85 21.84 -19.69
C ILE A 234 -6.31 22.20 -19.93
N GLY A 235 -6.83 21.82 -21.10
CA GLY A 235 -8.26 21.92 -21.41
C GLY A 235 -8.95 20.58 -21.17
N PHE A 236 -9.62 20.43 -20.03
CA PHE A 236 -10.43 19.25 -19.69
C PHE A 236 -11.80 19.25 -20.36
N ALA A 237 -12.34 20.44 -20.68
CA ALA A 237 -13.58 20.59 -21.43
C ALA A 237 -13.50 21.71 -22.46
N SER A 238 -14.30 21.58 -23.50
CA SER A 238 -14.59 22.62 -24.49
C SER A 238 -16.09 22.93 -24.43
N VAL A 239 -16.42 24.16 -24.01
CA VAL A 239 -17.80 24.62 -23.87
C VAL A 239 -18.17 25.44 -25.10
N GLY A 240 -19.16 24.95 -25.85
CA GLY A 240 -19.71 25.59 -27.05
C GLY A 240 -21.21 25.34 -27.15
N PHE A 241 -21.75 25.16 -28.37
CA PHE A 241 -23.16 24.72 -28.53
C PHE A 241 -23.44 23.35 -27.91
N GLN A 242 -22.41 22.49 -27.88
CA GLN A 242 -22.37 21.25 -27.14
C GLN A 242 -21.06 21.20 -26.38
N THR A 243 -21.09 20.70 -25.15
CA THR A 243 -19.87 20.44 -24.38
C THR A 243 -19.20 19.20 -24.91
N THR A 244 -17.89 19.26 -25.13
CA THR A 244 -17.06 18.10 -25.47
C THR A 244 -15.87 18.01 -24.53
N PHE A 245 -15.40 16.79 -24.30
CA PHE A 245 -14.24 16.49 -23.46
C PHE A 245 -13.12 15.94 -24.35
N PRO A 246 -12.03 16.70 -24.56
CA PRO A 246 -10.91 16.20 -25.35
C PRO A 246 -10.14 15.13 -24.58
N ASP A 247 -9.52 14.20 -25.32
CA ASP A 247 -8.52 13.31 -24.75
C ASP A 247 -7.23 14.08 -24.45
N ILE A 248 -6.69 13.85 -23.26
CA ILE A 248 -5.47 14.48 -22.76
C ILE A 248 -4.38 13.42 -22.80
N THR A 249 -3.30 13.73 -23.50
CA THR A 249 -2.13 12.86 -23.60
C THR A 249 -1.09 13.27 -22.56
N PHE A 250 -0.71 12.33 -21.70
CA PHE A 250 0.44 12.40 -20.82
C PHE A 250 1.58 11.60 -21.43
N LYS A 251 2.79 12.17 -21.45
CA LYS A 251 3.92 11.58 -22.14
C LYS A 251 5.22 11.82 -21.41
N TRP A 252 6.02 10.78 -21.24
CA TRP A 252 7.33 10.84 -20.62
C TRP A 252 8.29 9.82 -21.24
N SER A 253 9.58 10.03 -21.04
CA SER A 253 10.62 9.04 -21.35
C SER A 253 10.93 8.21 -20.11
N SER A 254 11.11 6.90 -20.28
CA SER A 254 11.61 6.06 -19.22
C SER A 254 13.07 6.41 -18.92
N THR A 255 13.46 6.19 -17.67
CA THR A 255 14.77 6.48 -17.11
C THR A 255 15.47 5.18 -16.73
N ALA A 256 16.80 5.14 -16.82
CA ALA A 256 17.58 3.97 -16.45
C ALA A 256 17.34 3.59 -14.98
N GLY A 257 17.29 2.29 -14.69
CA GLY A 257 16.98 1.73 -13.38
C GLY A 257 15.49 1.73 -13.02
N ALA A 258 14.58 2.16 -13.90
CA ALA A 258 13.14 2.20 -13.65
C ALA A 258 12.35 1.24 -14.55
N SER A 259 11.55 0.38 -13.92
CA SER A 259 10.71 -0.62 -14.60
C SER A 259 9.22 -0.27 -14.61
N ARG A 260 8.77 0.64 -13.72
CA ARG A 260 7.35 0.96 -13.53
C ARG A 260 7.12 2.43 -13.23
N TYR A 261 6.04 2.97 -13.79
CA TYR A 261 5.57 4.34 -13.63
C TYR A 261 4.09 4.35 -13.26
N ASP A 262 3.79 4.91 -12.10
CA ASP A 262 2.43 5.21 -11.66
C ASP A 262 2.18 6.71 -11.83
N ALA A 263 1.35 7.06 -12.80
CA ALA A 263 1.02 8.44 -13.14
C ALA A 263 -0.25 8.91 -12.41
N THR A 264 -0.14 10.04 -11.73
CA THR A 264 -1.22 10.63 -10.92
C THR A 264 -1.29 12.13 -11.15
N MET A 265 -2.51 12.66 -11.23
CA MET A 265 -2.77 14.09 -11.18
C MET A 265 -3.22 14.46 -9.76
N LEU A 266 -2.52 15.40 -9.14
CA LEU A 266 -2.89 15.96 -7.84
C LEU A 266 -3.69 17.23 -8.10
N ILE A 267 -4.96 17.26 -7.71
CA ILE A 267 -5.84 18.42 -7.89
C ILE A 267 -5.90 19.19 -6.58
N HIS A 268 -5.52 20.45 -6.64
CA HIS A 268 -5.51 21.34 -5.48
C HIS A 268 -6.87 22.00 -5.29
N VAL A 269 -7.49 21.75 -4.14
CA VAL A 269 -8.77 22.33 -3.75
C VAL A 269 -8.65 22.90 -2.36
N THR A 270 -9.15 24.12 -2.16
CA THR A 270 -9.31 24.68 -0.83
C THR A 270 -10.79 24.66 -0.47
N GLU A 271 -11.15 23.92 0.58
CA GLU A 271 -12.52 23.86 1.11
C GLU A 271 -12.69 24.98 2.16
N ARG A 272 -13.60 25.91 1.89
CA ARG A 272 -14.03 26.96 2.83
C ARG A 272 -15.32 26.52 3.48
N ILE A 273 -15.31 26.37 4.80
CA ILE A 273 -16.46 25.94 5.61
C ILE A 273 -17.07 27.18 6.25
N TRP A 274 -18.38 27.34 6.12
CA TRP A 274 -19.12 28.52 6.54
C TRP A 274 -20.10 28.20 7.67
N ASN A 275 -20.39 29.18 8.53
CA ASN A 275 -21.43 29.05 9.57
C ASN A 275 -22.85 29.22 9.00
N ASP A 276 -22.98 29.74 7.78
CA ASP A 276 -24.25 30.06 7.14
C ASP A 276 -24.25 29.68 5.65
N GLU A 277 -25.42 29.32 5.12
CA GLU A 277 -25.60 28.92 3.71
C GLU A 277 -25.44 30.09 2.72
N ALA A 278 -25.43 31.35 3.21
CA ALA A 278 -25.17 32.51 2.37
C ALA A 278 -23.67 32.83 2.25
N HIS A 279 -22.81 32.00 2.85
CA HIS A 279 -21.36 32.09 2.82
C HIS A 279 -20.84 33.45 3.26
N THR A 280 -21.34 33.96 4.40
CA THR A 280 -20.96 35.29 4.92
C THR A 280 -20.03 35.26 6.13
N ASP A 281 -20.08 34.19 6.93
CA ASP A 281 -19.26 34.01 8.14
C ASP A 281 -18.38 32.75 8.00
N LEU A 282 -17.12 32.95 7.60
CA LEU A 282 -16.14 31.88 7.39
C LEU A 282 -15.74 31.26 8.74
N LEU A 283 -15.92 29.95 8.86
CA LEU A 283 -15.55 29.19 10.05
C LEU A 283 -14.10 28.70 9.96
N THR A 284 -13.75 28.03 8.87
CA THR A 284 -12.41 27.48 8.65
C THR A 284 -12.13 27.30 7.15
N GLU A 285 -10.86 27.18 6.81
CA GLU A 285 -10.36 26.92 5.48
C GLU A 285 -9.36 25.77 5.53
N GLU A 286 -9.55 24.76 4.68
CA GLU A 286 -8.76 23.53 4.68
C GLU A 286 -8.26 23.23 3.27
N GLU A 287 -6.96 22.98 3.13
CA GLU A 287 -6.37 22.53 1.88
C GLU A 287 -6.59 21.03 1.70
N ARG A 288 -7.03 20.65 0.51
CA ARG A 288 -7.30 19.27 0.14
C ARG A 288 -6.69 18.95 -1.22
N ILE A 289 -5.94 17.86 -1.26
CA ILE A 289 -5.40 17.31 -2.50
C ILE A 289 -6.26 16.12 -2.90
N ILE A 290 -6.84 16.20 -4.10
CA ILE A 290 -7.63 15.12 -4.68
C ILE A 290 -6.77 14.38 -5.68
N GLU A 291 -6.54 13.09 -5.42
CA GLU A 291 -5.74 12.25 -6.29
C GLU A 291 -6.59 11.70 -7.44
N TRP A 292 -6.19 12.01 -8.66
CA TRP A 292 -6.75 11.44 -9.87
C TRP A 292 -5.73 10.50 -10.53
N PRO A 293 -5.88 9.17 -10.36
CA PRO A 293 -4.98 8.20 -10.96
C PRO A 293 -5.18 8.15 -12.49
N ILE A 294 -4.13 8.52 -13.23
CA ILE A 294 -4.08 8.49 -14.70
C ILE A 294 -3.83 7.06 -15.17
N GLY A 295 -2.95 6.34 -14.46
CA GLY A 295 -2.74 4.91 -14.60
C GLY A 295 -1.27 4.50 -14.51
N THR A 296 -1.06 3.19 -14.57
CA THR A 296 0.26 2.55 -14.52
C THR A 296 0.75 2.20 -15.91
N LEU A 297 2.06 2.35 -16.16
CA LEU A 297 2.78 1.73 -17.27
C LEU A 297 4.06 1.05 -16.77
N THR A 298 4.42 -0.06 -17.40
CA THR A 298 5.68 -0.78 -17.16
C THR A 298 6.53 -0.79 -18.42
N THR A 299 7.85 -0.88 -18.27
CA THR A 299 8.81 -1.07 -19.37
C THR A 299 9.17 -2.54 -19.50
N GLN A 300 9.84 -2.91 -20.59
CA GLN A 300 10.29 -4.30 -20.81
C GLN A 300 11.56 -4.64 -20.01
N ASP A 301 12.40 -3.63 -19.81
CA ASP A 301 13.64 -3.66 -19.04
C ASP A 301 13.82 -2.32 -18.31
N ASP A 302 14.92 -2.19 -17.56
CA ASP A 302 15.30 -0.98 -16.82
C ASP A 302 16.41 -0.18 -17.52
N GLU A 303 16.67 -0.39 -18.83
CA GLU A 303 17.72 0.35 -19.55
C GLU A 303 17.37 1.83 -19.75
N GLY A 304 16.08 2.16 -19.78
CA GLY A 304 15.57 3.51 -20.00
C GLY A 304 15.53 3.93 -21.48
N GLY A 305 14.94 5.09 -21.76
CA GLY A 305 14.86 5.68 -23.10
C GLY A 305 13.59 5.34 -23.90
N ASP A 306 12.70 4.50 -23.38
CA ASP A 306 11.40 4.24 -23.97
C ASP A 306 10.51 5.49 -23.92
N ILE A 307 9.68 5.68 -24.93
CA ILE A 307 8.67 6.74 -24.94
C ILE A 307 7.34 6.15 -24.46
N LEU A 308 6.93 6.56 -23.27
CA LEU A 308 5.69 6.14 -22.63
C LEU A 308 4.62 7.21 -22.81
N GLN A 309 3.38 6.77 -23.08
CA GLN A 309 2.24 7.66 -23.22
C GLN A 309 0.96 7.06 -22.67
N LYS A 310 0.11 7.91 -22.08
CA LYS A 310 -1.21 7.55 -21.58
C LYS A 310 -2.22 8.62 -22.00
N GLU A 311 -3.32 8.18 -22.60
CA GLU A 311 -4.41 9.07 -22.98
C GLU A 311 -5.58 8.88 -22.02
N VAL A 312 -6.16 9.99 -21.58
CA VAL A 312 -7.30 10.00 -20.67
C VAL A 312 -8.27 11.10 -21.08
N SER A 313 -9.57 10.77 -21.15
CA SER A 313 -10.63 11.76 -21.41
C SER A 313 -10.65 12.85 -20.33
N GLY A 314 -10.78 14.11 -20.75
CA GLY A 314 -10.97 15.24 -19.86
C GLY A 314 -12.22 15.15 -18.98
N GLU A 315 -13.22 14.36 -19.36
CA GLU A 315 -14.41 14.06 -18.53
C GLU A 315 -14.03 13.38 -17.20
N ARG A 316 -12.94 12.60 -17.20
CA ARG A 316 -12.47 11.93 -15.98
C ARG A 316 -12.02 12.89 -14.90
N PHE A 317 -11.64 14.13 -15.24
CA PHE A 317 -11.35 15.18 -14.26
C PHE A 317 -12.60 15.49 -13.42
N PHE A 318 -13.74 15.79 -14.07
CA PHE A 318 -14.97 16.17 -13.39
C PHE A 318 -15.61 15.01 -12.63
N THR A 319 -15.65 13.82 -13.24
CA THR A 319 -16.20 12.62 -12.58
C THR A 319 -15.36 12.17 -11.39
N THR A 320 -14.03 12.41 -11.41
CA THR A 320 -13.17 12.15 -10.24
C THR A 320 -13.54 13.07 -9.08
N LEU A 321 -13.67 14.38 -9.34
CA LEU A 321 -14.12 15.35 -8.33
C LEU A 321 -15.49 14.99 -7.76
N ALA A 322 -16.46 14.70 -8.63
CA ALA A 322 -17.82 14.30 -8.23
C ALA A 322 -17.86 13.00 -7.41
N SER A 323 -16.90 12.09 -7.60
CA SER A 323 -16.82 10.83 -6.85
C SER A 323 -16.14 10.95 -5.48
N GLN A 324 -15.30 11.97 -5.28
CA GLN A 324 -14.50 12.14 -4.06
C GLN A 324 -14.96 13.30 -3.17
N LEU A 325 -15.83 14.16 -3.70
CA LEU A 325 -16.41 15.30 -3.00
C LEU A 325 -17.92 15.15 -2.90
N GLU A 326 -18.44 15.44 -1.71
CA GLU A 326 -19.88 15.46 -1.47
C GLU A 326 -20.41 16.91 -1.54
N PRO A 327 -21.59 17.13 -2.12
CA PRO A 327 -22.28 18.41 -2.05
C PRO A 327 -22.60 18.79 -0.60
N ASP A 328 -22.26 20.02 -0.22
CA ASP A 328 -22.57 20.58 1.10
C ASP A 328 -22.89 22.08 0.95
N PRO A 329 -24.09 22.55 1.36
CA PRO A 329 -24.47 23.96 1.26
C PRO A 329 -23.63 24.89 2.15
N PHE A 330 -22.91 24.37 3.15
CA PHE A 330 -22.02 25.14 4.02
C PHE A 330 -20.56 25.13 3.54
N VAL A 331 -20.27 24.52 2.39
CA VAL A 331 -18.91 24.43 1.84
C VAL A 331 -18.86 25.08 0.47
N THR A 332 -17.86 25.95 0.27
CA THR A 332 -17.44 26.42 -1.06
C THR A 332 -16.01 25.95 -1.35
N ARG A 333 -15.68 25.81 -2.63
CA ARG A 333 -14.42 25.19 -3.05
C ARG A 333 -13.66 26.09 -4.01
N VAL A 334 -12.46 26.47 -3.61
CA VAL A 334 -11.54 27.23 -4.47
C VAL A 334 -10.68 26.25 -5.24
N LEU A 335 -10.72 26.31 -6.57
CA LEU A 335 -9.90 25.45 -7.42
C LEU A 335 -8.51 26.07 -7.65
N GLY A 336 -7.50 25.49 -7.01
CA GLY A 336 -6.10 25.90 -7.14
C GLY A 336 -5.73 27.18 -6.38
N VAL A 337 -4.51 27.67 -6.63
CA VAL A 337 -3.96 28.88 -6.02
C VAL A 337 -3.62 29.91 -7.10
N TRP A 338 -3.95 31.18 -6.87
CA TRP A 338 -3.63 32.26 -7.81
C TRP A 338 -2.13 32.59 -7.79
N ASP A 339 -1.51 32.58 -8.96
CA ASP A 339 -0.14 33.02 -9.19
C ASP A 339 -0.17 34.38 -9.91
N ASP A 340 0.17 35.44 -9.19
CA ASP A 340 0.14 36.81 -9.66
C ASP A 340 1.31 37.16 -10.60
N GLU A 341 2.42 36.43 -10.55
CA GLU A 341 3.56 36.68 -11.43
C GLU A 341 3.25 36.30 -12.87
N VAL A 342 2.58 35.16 -13.07
CA VAL A 342 2.22 34.65 -14.41
C VAL A 342 0.73 34.74 -14.74
N GLN A 343 -0.07 35.25 -13.81
CA GLN A 343 -1.50 35.52 -13.99
C GLN A 343 -2.30 34.26 -14.35
N ILE A 344 -2.06 33.16 -13.63
CA ILE A 344 -2.81 31.91 -13.78
C ILE A 344 -3.19 31.32 -12.43
N ALA A 345 -4.33 30.61 -12.38
CA ALA A 345 -4.61 29.71 -11.26
C ALA A 345 -3.83 28.40 -11.47
N ARG A 346 -3.04 28.01 -10.47
CA ARG A 346 -2.27 26.76 -10.38
C ARG A 346 -3.19 25.69 -9.81
N VAL A 347 -3.68 24.78 -10.65
CA VAL A 347 -4.82 23.90 -10.31
C VAL A 347 -4.37 22.47 -10.04
N VAL A 348 -3.43 21.96 -10.82
CA VAL A 348 -3.02 20.56 -10.76
C VAL A 348 -1.51 20.38 -10.85
N ASP A 349 -1.02 19.29 -10.27
CA ASP A 349 0.32 18.77 -10.50
C ASP A 349 0.24 17.42 -11.18
N PHE A 350 1.11 17.18 -12.14
CA PHE A 350 1.30 15.85 -12.72
C PHE A 350 2.51 15.19 -12.06
N VAL A 351 2.30 14.05 -11.42
CA VAL A 351 3.33 13.32 -10.67
C VAL A 351 3.46 11.89 -11.19
N LEU A 352 4.71 11.48 -11.40
CA LEU A 352 5.13 10.12 -11.68
C LEU A 352 5.80 9.56 -10.43
N THR A 353 5.22 8.51 -9.88
CA THR A 353 5.90 7.65 -8.91
C THR A 353 6.57 6.52 -9.67
N ILE A 354 7.88 6.39 -9.49
CA ILE A 354 8.74 5.53 -10.30
C ILE A 354 9.31 4.44 -9.40
N ALA A 355 9.27 3.19 -9.87
CA ALA A 355 9.78 2.03 -9.18
C ALA A 355 10.84 1.32 -10.03
N ASN A 356 11.91 0.87 -9.39
CA ASN A 356 12.89 -0.02 -10.02
C ASN A 356 12.32 -1.44 -10.17
N ASP A 357 13.10 -2.35 -10.75
CA ASP A 357 12.63 -3.69 -11.10
C ASP A 357 12.18 -4.51 -9.87
N GLU A 358 12.95 -4.42 -8.79
CA GLU A 358 12.66 -5.06 -7.51
C GLU A 358 11.29 -4.64 -6.95
N LEU A 359 11.04 -3.33 -6.89
CA LEU A 359 9.76 -2.80 -6.42
C LEU A 359 8.62 -3.07 -7.41
N SER A 360 8.89 -2.99 -8.72
CA SER A 360 7.90 -3.31 -9.75
C SER A 360 7.40 -4.76 -9.62
N THR A 361 8.33 -5.70 -9.53
CA THR A 361 8.04 -7.14 -9.35
C THR A 361 7.27 -7.40 -8.07
N TYR A 362 7.70 -6.78 -6.96
CA TYR A 362 7.00 -6.87 -5.69
C TYR A 362 5.55 -6.38 -5.78
N LEU A 363 5.31 -5.23 -6.43
CA LEU A 363 3.96 -4.66 -6.59
C LEU A 363 3.08 -5.49 -7.52
N GLU A 364 3.63 -6.00 -8.62
CA GLU A 364 2.89 -6.86 -9.55
C GLU A 364 2.46 -8.15 -8.87
N ILE A 365 3.40 -8.82 -8.20
CA ILE A 365 3.13 -10.06 -7.48
C ILE A 365 2.11 -9.81 -6.39
N ASN A 366 2.10 -8.64 -5.72
CA ASN A 366 1.16 -8.27 -4.65
C ASN A 366 -0.16 -7.62 -5.11
N SER A 367 -0.34 -7.33 -6.40
CA SER A 367 -1.56 -6.72 -6.95
C SER A 367 -2.80 -7.63 -6.88
N PRO A 368 -4.03 -7.11 -6.67
CA PRO A 368 -5.22 -7.95 -6.57
C PRO A 368 -5.47 -8.77 -7.84
N VAL A 369 -5.58 -10.10 -7.71
CA VAL A 369 -5.92 -10.99 -8.83
C VAL A 369 -7.41 -11.36 -8.80
N THR A 370 -8.09 -11.20 -9.93
CA THR A 370 -9.46 -11.66 -10.11
C THR A 370 -9.44 -13.11 -10.59
N GLY A 371 -9.34 -14.07 -9.66
CA GLY A 371 -9.34 -15.50 -10.00
C GLY A 371 -9.30 -16.42 -8.76
N VAL A 372 -9.60 -17.70 -8.97
CA VAL A 372 -9.46 -18.75 -7.94
C VAL A 372 -8.01 -19.25 -7.96
N ILE A 373 -7.08 -18.42 -7.49
CA ILE A 373 -5.69 -18.82 -7.26
C ILE A 373 -5.59 -19.29 -5.81
N GLN A 374 -5.08 -20.51 -5.60
CA GLN A 374 -5.02 -21.15 -4.27
C GLN A 374 -3.70 -20.88 -3.52
N GLU A 375 -2.64 -20.46 -4.21
CA GLU A 375 -1.36 -20.13 -3.60
C GLU A 375 -0.69 -19.00 -4.38
N ARG A 376 -0.26 -17.96 -3.67
CA ARG A 376 0.41 -16.80 -4.24
C ARG A 376 1.91 -16.95 -3.98
N PRO A 377 2.77 -16.91 -5.01
CA PRO A 377 4.19 -16.80 -4.76
C PRO A 377 4.48 -15.48 -4.04
N GLU A 378 5.31 -15.53 -3.01
CA GLU A 378 5.82 -14.33 -2.34
C GLU A 378 7.12 -13.89 -3.02
N TYR A 379 7.29 -12.58 -3.20
CA TYR A 379 8.52 -12.01 -3.71
C TYR A 379 9.30 -11.34 -2.59
N THR A 380 10.60 -11.63 -2.55
CA THR A 380 11.56 -11.04 -1.62
C THR A 380 12.95 -11.14 -2.24
N ASN A 381 13.71 -10.06 -2.16
CA ASN A 381 15.15 -10.06 -2.46
C ASN A 381 16.01 -10.05 -1.19
N ILE A 382 15.39 -10.32 -0.04
CA ILE A 382 16.04 -10.41 1.26
C ILE A 382 16.59 -11.83 1.44
N ASN A 383 17.91 -11.97 1.37
CA ASN A 383 18.62 -13.22 1.55
C ASN A 383 18.99 -13.40 3.02
N TRP A 384 18.71 -14.57 3.59
CA TRP A 384 19.10 -14.94 4.93
C TRP A 384 19.22 -16.45 5.08
N GLY A 385 20.44 -16.93 5.33
CA GLY A 385 20.76 -18.36 5.39
C GLY A 385 20.17 -19.16 4.23
N SER A 386 19.75 -20.40 4.49
CA SER A 386 19.06 -21.25 3.51
C SER A 386 17.54 -21.09 3.47
N GLU A 387 16.97 -20.36 4.43
CA GLU A 387 15.51 -20.24 4.63
C GLU A 387 14.90 -19.03 3.91
N GLY A 388 15.71 -18.00 3.64
CA GLY A 388 15.25 -16.75 3.05
C GLY A 388 14.68 -15.78 4.09
N GLY A 389 14.82 -14.48 3.83
CA GLY A 389 14.17 -13.42 4.59
C GLY A 389 12.92 -12.93 3.87
N LEU A 390 12.05 -12.21 4.59
CA LEU A 390 10.85 -11.61 4.02
C LEU A 390 11.04 -10.10 3.82
N GLY A 391 10.28 -9.53 2.88
CA GLY A 391 10.23 -8.10 2.64
C GLY A 391 10.90 -7.68 1.33
N LEU A 392 11.40 -6.46 1.27
CA LEU A 392 11.90 -5.85 0.04
C LEU A 392 12.94 -4.77 0.33
N PHE A 393 14.09 -4.85 -0.36
CA PHE A 393 15.04 -3.75 -0.46
C PHE A 393 15.10 -3.27 -1.91
N ALA A 394 14.61 -2.06 -2.17
CA ALA A 394 14.43 -1.57 -3.53
C ALA A 394 14.68 -0.06 -3.62
N ALA A 395 14.51 0.52 -4.81
CA ALA A 395 14.60 1.95 -5.04
C ALA A 395 13.33 2.52 -5.66
N ARG A 396 13.03 3.77 -5.31
CA ARG A 396 11.94 4.56 -5.87
C ARG A 396 12.40 5.97 -6.19
N SER A 397 11.63 6.65 -7.01
CA SER A 397 11.85 8.06 -7.33
C SER A 397 10.51 8.72 -7.62
N THR A 398 10.45 10.04 -7.47
CA THR A 398 9.25 10.82 -7.79
C THR A 398 9.62 11.95 -8.72
N GLN A 399 8.89 12.12 -9.82
CA GLN A 399 9.12 13.21 -10.75
C GLN A 399 7.80 13.88 -11.09
N GLY A 400 7.81 15.17 -11.39
CA GLY A 400 6.56 15.86 -11.64
C GLY A 400 6.69 17.19 -12.35
N VAL A 401 5.56 17.64 -12.87
CA VAL A 401 5.36 18.98 -13.43
C VAL A 401 4.28 19.65 -12.59
N TYR A 402 4.68 20.70 -11.89
CA TYR A 402 3.88 21.34 -10.87
C TYR A 402 3.26 22.64 -11.36
N GLY A 403 2.13 23.01 -10.77
CA GLY A 403 1.49 24.30 -10.98
C GLY A 403 0.85 24.44 -12.35
N ILE A 404 0.20 23.40 -12.86
CA ILE A 404 -0.45 23.46 -14.17
C ILE A 404 -1.82 24.13 -14.02
N GLY A 405 -2.13 25.07 -14.92
CA GLY A 405 -3.43 25.73 -14.94
C GLY A 405 -4.48 24.94 -15.72
N CYS A 406 -5.72 25.40 -15.64
CA CYS A 406 -6.81 24.91 -16.50
C CYS A 406 -7.31 26.02 -17.46
N THR A 407 -7.97 25.63 -18.55
CA THR A 407 -8.60 26.60 -19.45
C THR A 407 -9.88 27.19 -18.85
N THR A 408 -10.27 28.38 -19.30
CA THR A 408 -11.54 29.03 -18.89
C THR A 408 -12.76 28.16 -19.22
N ALA A 409 -12.74 27.43 -20.34
CA ALA A 409 -13.82 26.51 -20.69
C ALA A 409 -13.94 25.34 -19.70
N SER A 410 -12.80 24.82 -19.21
CA SER A 410 -12.79 23.77 -18.19
C SER A 410 -13.32 24.29 -16.86
N LEU A 411 -12.95 25.52 -16.49
CA LEU A 411 -13.48 26.18 -15.29
C LEU A 411 -14.99 26.43 -15.39
N ALA A 412 -15.47 26.92 -16.53
CA ALA A 412 -16.90 27.13 -16.73
C ALA A 412 -17.68 25.81 -16.59
N TYR A 413 -17.19 24.71 -17.17
CA TYR A 413 -17.82 23.41 -17.00
C TYR A 413 -17.73 22.89 -15.56
N LEU A 414 -16.63 23.14 -14.84
CA LEU A 414 -16.53 22.75 -13.43
C LEU A 414 -17.66 23.36 -12.59
N ILE A 415 -18.00 24.62 -12.86
CA ILE A 415 -18.92 25.41 -12.04
C ILE A 415 -20.37 25.21 -12.48
N GLU A 416 -20.63 25.15 -13.78
CA GLU A 416 -21.98 25.10 -14.34
C GLU A 416 -22.37 23.70 -14.86
N GLY A 417 -21.39 22.80 -15.00
CA GLY A 417 -21.58 21.48 -15.60
C GLY A 417 -22.30 20.50 -14.67
N ALA A 418 -23.05 19.59 -15.29
CA ALA A 418 -23.94 18.65 -14.60
C ALA A 418 -23.25 17.74 -13.57
N ASP A 419 -21.95 17.46 -13.74
CA ASP A 419 -21.21 16.56 -12.83
C ASP A 419 -20.83 17.25 -11.51
N THR A 420 -20.63 18.57 -11.53
CA THR A 420 -19.92 19.28 -10.46
C THR A 420 -20.60 20.58 -10.00
N TYR A 421 -21.72 20.97 -10.60
CA TYR A 421 -22.43 22.22 -10.24
C TYR A 421 -22.89 22.27 -8.78
N GLU A 422 -23.14 21.13 -8.13
CA GLU A 422 -23.53 21.05 -6.72
C GLU A 422 -22.35 21.15 -5.76
N LEU A 423 -21.11 21.16 -6.26
CA LEU A 423 -19.90 21.17 -5.44
C LEU A 423 -19.41 22.59 -5.07
N ASN A 424 -20.13 23.64 -5.51
CA ASN A 424 -19.88 25.04 -5.15
C ASN A 424 -18.43 25.51 -5.44
N PHE A 425 -17.93 25.19 -6.64
CA PHE A 425 -16.61 25.63 -7.07
C PHE A 425 -16.56 27.11 -7.49
N CYS A 426 -15.43 27.75 -7.23
CA CYS A 426 -15.05 29.05 -7.75
C CYS A 426 -13.54 29.08 -8.07
N THR A 427 -13.06 30.16 -8.69
CA THR A 427 -11.61 30.31 -8.99
C THR A 427 -10.97 31.41 -8.15
N PRO A 428 -9.70 31.26 -7.75
CA PRO A 428 -8.95 32.33 -7.10
C PRO A 428 -8.50 33.43 -8.08
N ASN A 429 -8.80 33.29 -9.39
CA ASN A 429 -8.41 34.27 -10.40
C ASN A 429 -9.32 35.52 -10.34
N PRO A 430 -8.79 36.70 -9.95
CA PRO A 430 -9.58 37.93 -9.78
C PRO A 430 -10.09 38.52 -11.11
N PHE A 431 -9.63 38.01 -12.25
CA PHE A 431 -10.08 38.44 -13.57
C PHE A 431 -11.15 37.52 -14.18
N SER A 432 -11.56 36.48 -13.47
CA SER A 432 -12.58 35.54 -13.95
C SER A 432 -13.98 35.98 -13.52
N ASP A 433 -14.97 35.74 -14.37
CA ASP A 433 -16.40 35.91 -14.01
C ASP A 433 -16.86 34.96 -12.88
N PHE A 434 -16.03 33.97 -12.55
CA PHE A 434 -16.25 32.96 -11.52
C PHE A 434 -15.34 33.15 -10.29
N TYR A 435 -14.82 34.35 -10.10
CA TYR A 435 -13.95 34.67 -8.97
C TYR A 435 -14.68 34.44 -7.65
N CYS A 436 -13.96 33.94 -6.65
CA CYS A 436 -14.55 33.55 -5.37
C CYS A 436 -15.03 34.72 -4.50
N ASP A 437 -14.50 35.93 -4.69
CA ASP A 437 -14.72 37.07 -3.78
C ASP A 437 -15.32 38.33 -4.45
#